data_AF-A0A850GGC6-F1
#
_entry.id   AF-A0A850GGC6-F1
#
_cell.length_a   1.000
_cell.length_b   1.000
_cell.length_c   1.000
_cell.angle_alpha   90.00
_cell.angle_beta   90.00
_cell.angle_gamma   90.00
#
_symmetry.space_group_name_H-M   'P 1'
#
loop_
_entity.id
_entity.type
_entity.pdbx_description
1 polymer ?
#
loop_
_entity_poly.entity_id
_entity_poly.type
_entity_poly.pdbx_seq_one_letter_code
_entity_poly.pdbx_strand_id
1 'polypeptide(L)'
;MLLSLALSLPSLAWAAPEPSDTDSSVDSASADAQAEAPTPRPAVAKPPPRPEPPASEDKPRSKLEGGFGLERGAWLATPHAEFGLGLLTVMRYGATIDGGLESLGFSLPMVRPNLHASLLDGDLRVLIQPEFAGPKPRLLDAEIVYQPFAAFGVDVGQYRPHVSRAWDTPIPRLSMPGRGTVDDAFHTDRALGATVFGRPFGGRFEYDIGVFNAGGYNNGTPVELQPLVTARLAYNPMGPVPYTQTPGVDLDPAKPGSRRAKVGLGLHGWTDRHADTPTDTDAKADPRRRMVAGGDVVVMTPRLHFLAEGFGRWEARTSKLFDVGWGSQAQLGVVVLERTLEVQGRAGVLDLGSDAGLQGIWEGGLVWYLWGNHIRAQLHYSATQTLSGPSAPTVHLAQVQTQLWF
;
A
#
# COMPACT_ATOMS: atom_id res chain seq x y z
N MET A 1 -9.64 8.10 40.18
CA MET A 1 -8.96 6.81 40.43
C MET A 1 -7.85 6.70 39.39
N LEU A 2 -6.64 7.12 39.75
CA LEU A 2 -5.49 7.29 38.86
C LEU A 2 -4.64 6.02 38.89
N LEU A 3 -4.56 5.30 37.77
CA LEU A 3 -3.71 4.11 37.63
C LEU A 3 -2.39 4.52 37.00
N SER A 4 -1.32 4.47 37.79
CA SER A 4 0.06 4.71 37.39
C SER A 4 0.63 3.42 36.79
N LEU A 5 1.05 3.46 35.52
CA LEU A 5 1.71 2.36 34.81
C LEU A 5 3.23 2.56 34.92
N ALA A 6 3.90 1.77 35.75
CA ALA A 6 5.36 1.73 35.81
C ALA A 6 5.86 0.53 34.97
N LEU A 7 6.41 0.79 33.80
CA LEU A 7 7.21 -0.18 33.05
C LEU A 7 8.68 -0.03 33.48
N SER A 8 9.24 -1.08 34.09
CA SER A 8 10.67 -1.25 34.24
C SER A 8 11.23 -1.97 33.01
N LEU A 9 12.13 -1.30 32.28
CA LEU A 9 12.93 -1.90 31.21
C LEU A 9 14.28 -2.35 31.80
N PRO A 10 14.79 -3.55 31.47
CA PRO A 10 16.16 -3.89 31.78
C PRO A 10 17.12 -3.21 30.79
N SER A 11 18.18 -2.65 31.35
CA SER A 11 19.35 -2.11 30.67
C SER A 11 20.11 -3.21 29.92
N LEU A 12 20.13 -3.14 28.59
CA LEU A 12 21.03 -3.94 27.75
C LEU A 12 22.13 -3.03 27.21
N ALA A 13 23.35 -3.29 27.71
CA ALA A 13 24.56 -2.60 27.33
C ALA A 13 24.93 -2.92 25.87
N TRP A 14 25.13 -1.86 25.10
CA TRP A 14 25.59 -1.89 23.72
C TRP A 14 27.12 -1.85 23.71
N ALA A 15 27.76 -2.92 23.25
CA ALA A 15 29.19 -2.91 22.92
C ALA A 15 29.34 -2.67 21.41
N ALA A 16 30.02 -1.59 21.05
CA ALA A 16 30.38 -1.24 19.68
C ALA A 16 31.68 -1.97 19.25
N PRO A 17 31.95 -2.05 17.93
CA PRO A 17 32.90 -3.00 17.34
C PRO A 17 34.26 -2.36 17.04
N GLU A 18 35.29 -3.19 16.83
CA GLU A 18 36.49 -2.81 16.07
C GLU A 18 37.16 -4.01 15.35
N PRO A 19 37.99 -3.74 14.32
CA PRO A 19 38.15 -4.57 13.13
C PRO A 19 39.53 -5.24 13.02
N SER A 20 39.72 -6.12 12.03
CA SER A 20 40.99 -6.22 11.28
C SER A 20 40.90 -7.16 10.08
N ASP A 21 41.36 -6.66 8.94
CA ASP A 21 41.80 -7.39 7.76
C ASP A 21 42.83 -8.49 8.08
N THR A 22 42.91 -9.54 7.25
CA THR A 22 44.13 -9.80 6.45
C THR A 22 43.95 -11.00 5.52
N ASP A 23 44.46 -10.74 4.32
CA ASP A 23 44.78 -11.57 3.17
C ASP A 23 45.83 -12.66 3.49
N SER A 24 45.77 -13.83 2.82
CA SER A 24 46.97 -14.59 2.43
C SER A 24 46.61 -15.80 1.55
N SER A 25 47.11 -15.72 0.32
CA SER A 25 47.38 -16.77 -0.67
C SER A 25 48.22 -17.94 -0.14
N VAL A 26 48.00 -19.15 -0.69
CA VAL A 26 49.03 -20.20 -0.74
C VAL A 26 48.99 -20.92 -2.10
N ASP A 27 50.15 -20.88 -2.76
CA ASP A 27 50.58 -21.63 -3.94
C ASP A 27 50.56 -23.16 -3.73
N SER A 28 50.38 -23.91 -4.82
CA SER A 28 51.13 -25.15 -5.00
C SER A 28 51.37 -25.44 -6.47
N ALA A 29 52.65 -25.53 -6.80
CA ALA A 29 53.22 -25.81 -8.10
C ALA A 29 53.22 -27.32 -8.42
N SER A 30 53.25 -27.63 -9.72
CA SER A 30 53.99 -28.79 -10.24
C SER A 30 54.43 -28.59 -11.70
N ALA A 31 55.72 -28.84 -11.88
CA ALA A 31 56.53 -29.05 -13.07
C ALA A 31 55.99 -30.18 -13.98
N ASP A 32 56.41 -30.47 -15.22
CA ASP A 32 57.53 -30.11 -16.11
C ASP A 32 57.14 -30.64 -17.51
N ALA A 33 57.67 -30.06 -18.60
CA ALA A 33 58.18 -30.78 -19.79
C ALA A 33 58.44 -29.83 -20.98
N GLN A 34 59.72 -29.66 -21.30
CA GLN A 34 60.22 -29.05 -22.54
C GLN A 34 60.10 -30.01 -23.74
N ALA A 35 59.75 -29.49 -24.92
CA ALA A 35 60.16 -30.08 -26.20
C ALA A 35 60.17 -29.04 -27.34
N GLU A 36 61.38 -28.84 -27.87
CA GLU A 36 61.84 -28.41 -29.21
C GLU A 36 61.02 -27.47 -30.12
N ALA A 37 61.71 -26.39 -30.52
CA ALA A 37 61.29 -25.41 -31.51
C ALA A 37 61.58 -25.84 -32.97
N PRO A 38 60.63 -25.68 -33.91
CA PRO A 38 60.92 -25.79 -35.33
C PRO A 38 61.38 -24.46 -35.96
N THR A 39 62.29 -24.59 -36.92
CA THR A 39 62.98 -23.54 -37.70
C THR A 39 62.05 -22.64 -38.53
N PRO A 40 62.42 -21.36 -38.75
CA PRO A 40 61.58 -20.40 -39.47
C PRO A 40 61.61 -20.61 -40.99
N ARG A 41 60.42 -20.63 -41.62
CA ARG A 41 60.25 -20.54 -43.09
C ARG A 41 60.35 -19.07 -43.56
N PRO A 42 60.91 -18.80 -44.74
CA PRO A 42 60.96 -17.45 -45.31
C PRO A 42 59.56 -16.91 -45.64
N ALA A 43 59.32 -15.66 -45.26
CA ALA A 43 58.03 -14.98 -45.36
C ALA A 43 57.69 -14.59 -46.81
N VAL A 44 56.53 -15.02 -47.28
CA VAL A 44 55.88 -14.49 -48.49
C VAL A 44 55.22 -13.17 -48.11
N ALA A 45 55.61 -12.08 -48.77
CA ALA A 45 55.03 -10.76 -48.54
C ALA A 45 53.53 -10.75 -48.87
N LYS A 46 52.69 -10.43 -47.87
CA LYS A 46 51.25 -10.20 -48.06
C LYS A 46 51.03 -8.86 -48.80
N PRO A 47 50.09 -8.79 -49.76
CA PRO A 47 49.68 -7.52 -50.36
C PRO A 47 49.15 -6.56 -49.28
N PRO A 48 49.32 -5.24 -49.45
CA PRO A 48 48.86 -4.26 -48.47
C PRO A 48 47.34 -4.36 -48.28
N PRO A 49 46.84 -4.31 -47.03
CA PRO A 49 45.42 -4.37 -46.75
C PRO A 49 44.70 -3.16 -47.35
N ARG A 50 43.55 -3.43 -47.97
CA ARG A 50 42.63 -2.41 -48.47
C ARG A 50 42.19 -1.53 -47.28
N PRO A 51 42.13 -0.19 -47.41
CA PRO A 51 41.62 0.66 -46.34
C PRO A 51 40.20 0.22 -45.98
N GLU A 52 39.99 -0.17 -44.73
CA GLU A 52 38.65 -0.44 -44.22
C GLU A 52 37.84 0.87 -44.29
N PRO A 53 36.59 0.84 -44.78
CA PRO A 53 35.70 1.98 -44.63
C PRO A 53 35.59 2.30 -43.13
N PRO A 54 35.54 3.58 -42.74
CA PRO A 54 35.44 3.94 -41.33
C PRO A 54 34.25 3.19 -40.75
N ALA A 55 34.52 2.40 -39.71
CA ALA A 55 33.50 1.74 -38.92
C ALA A 55 32.47 2.80 -38.58
N SER A 56 31.27 2.66 -39.12
CA SER A 56 30.15 3.48 -38.69
C SER A 56 30.06 3.28 -37.18
N GLU A 57 30.31 4.33 -36.40
CA GLU A 57 29.98 4.37 -34.99
C GLU A 57 28.51 4.00 -34.88
N ASP A 58 28.25 2.73 -34.58
CA ASP A 58 26.97 2.22 -34.18
C ASP A 58 26.71 2.86 -32.83
N LYS A 59 26.20 4.11 -32.85
CA LYS A 59 25.66 4.74 -31.66
C LYS A 59 24.64 3.75 -31.12
N PRO A 60 24.80 3.24 -29.88
CA PRO A 60 23.87 2.28 -29.35
C PRO A 60 22.50 2.93 -29.35
N ARG A 61 21.64 2.53 -30.31
CA ARG A 61 20.25 2.93 -30.32
C ARG A 61 19.71 2.46 -28.98
N SER A 62 19.25 3.39 -28.14
CA SER A 62 18.58 3.09 -26.89
C SER A 62 17.53 2.02 -27.17
N LYS A 63 17.78 0.79 -26.71
CA LYS A 63 16.96 -0.36 -27.06
C LYS A 63 15.60 -0.16 -26.39
N LEU A 64 14.60 0.19 -27.19
CA LEU A 64 13.22 0.19 -26.76
C LEU A 64 12.79 -1.26 -26.59
N GLU A 65 12.33 -1.61 -25.39
CA GLU A 65 11.80 -2.92 -25.06
C GLU A 65 10.31 -2.80 -24.75
N GLY A 66 9.57 -3.91 -24.85
CA GLY A 66 8.16 -3.93 -24.54
C GLY A 66 7.63 -5.35 -24.43
N GLY A 67 6.47 -5.48 -23.79
CA GLY A 67 5.83 -6.77 -23.62
C GLY A 67 4.51 -6.71 -22.88
N PHE A 68 3.99 -7.89 -22.56
CA PHE A 68 2.81 -8.08 -21.72
C PHE A 68 3.08 -9.19 -20.69
N GLY A 69 2.67 -8.99 -19.45
CA GLY A 69 2.70 -10.03 -18.42
C GLY A 69 1.82 -9.68 -17.23
N LEU A 70 1.41 -10.68 -16.46
CA LEU A 70 0.53 -10.46 -15.29
C LEU A 70 1.17 -9.54 -14.24
N GLU A 71 2.50 -9.49 -14.14
CA GLU A 71 3.20 -8.66 -13.15
C GLU A 71 3.34 -7.19 -13.55
N ARG A 72 3.21 -6.87 -14.84
CA ARG A 72 3.57 -5.56 -15.42
C ARG A 72 2.49 -4.97 -16.33
N GLY A 73 1.44 -5.73 -16.61
CA GLY A 73 0.48 -5.43 -17.66
C GLY A 73 1.16 -5.29 -19.02
N ALA A 74 0.63 -4.41 -19.87
CA ALA A 74 1.29 -4.05 -21.12
C ALA A 74 2.29 -2.91 -20.85
N TRP A 75 3.53 -3.04 -21.29
CA TRP A 75 4.58 -2.06 -20.98
C TRP A 75 5.52 -1.79 -22.15
N LEU A 76 6.16 -0.62 -22.11
CA LEU A 76 7.21 -0.16 -23.00
C LEU A 76 8.30 0.50 -22.15
N ALA A 77 9.57 0.14 -22.36
CA ALA A 77 10.68 0.66 -21.56
C ALA A 77 11.92 1.02 -22.40
N THR A 78 12.66 1.98 -21.88
CA THR A 78 14.02 2.36 -22.25
C THR A 78 14.89 2.23 -20.99
N PRO A 79 16.22 2.43 -21.07
CA PRO A 79 17.07 2.38 -19.87
C PRO A 79 16.66 3.34 -18.73
N HIS A 80 16.00 4.47 -19.05
CA HIS A 80 15.70 5.54 -18.10
C HIS A 80 14.20 5.84 -17.92
N ALA A 81 13.34 5.11 -18.63
CA ALA A 81 11.90 5.36 -18.64
C ALA A 81 11.11 4.09 -18.94
N GLU A 82 9.99 3.89 -18.24
CA GLU A 82 9.02 2.82 -18.44
C GLU A 82 7.61 3.44 -18.48
N PHE A 83 6.78 2.94 -19.38
CA PHE A 83 5.36 3.26 -19.49
C PHE A 83 4.58 1.95 -19.45
N GLY A 84 3.47 1.92 -18.72
CA GLY A 84 2.67 0.72 -18.60
C GLY A 84 1.18 0.98 -18.48
N LEU A 85 0.42 -0.06 -18.84
CA LEU A 85 -1.02 -0.14 -18.78
C LEU A 85 -1.40 -1.38 -17.97
N GLY A 86 -2.14 -1.15 -16.89
CA GLY A 86 -2.65 -2.21 -16.03
C GLY A 86 -4.17 -2.21 -15.93
N LEU A 87 -4.70 -3.24 -15.28
CA LEU A 87 -6.11 -3.39 -14.96
C LEU A 87 -6.28 -4.06 -13.60
N LEU A 88 -7.10 -3.48 -12.74
CA LEU A 88 -7.67 -4.15 -11.58
C LEU A 88 -9.18 -4.32 -11.80
N THR A 89 -9.66 -5.55 -11.79
CA THR A 89 -11.09 -5.86 -11.75
C THR A 89 -11.41 -6.77 -10.58
N VAL A 90 -12.52 -6.49 -9.92
CA VAL A 90 -13.06 -7.30 -8.82
C VAL A 90 -14.49 -7.63 -9.15
N MET A 91 -14.84 -8.92 -9.06
CA MET A 91 -16.20 -9.42 -9.24
C MET A 91 -16.65 -10.07 -7.94
N ARG A 92 -17.92 -9.88 -7.59
CA ARG A 92 -18.44 -10.30 -6.29
C ARG A 92 -19.84 -10.87 -6.42
N TYR A 93 -20.06 -12.00 -5.78
CA TYR A 93 -21.38 -12.58 -5.57
C TYR A 93 -21.61 -12.68 -4.07
N GLY A 94 -22.70 -12.12 -3.56
CA GLY A 94 -22.93 -12.07 -2.12
C GLY A 94 -24.39 -12.10 -1.72
N ALA A 95 -24.60 -12.43 -0.45
CA ALA A 95 -25.90 -12.47 0.22
C ALA A 95 -25.85 -11.68 1.52
N THR A 96 -26.85 -10.82 1.73
CA THR A 96 -27.06 -10.10 3.00
C THR A 96 -28.24 -10.71 3.73
N ILE A 97 -28.09 -10.94 5.04
CA ILE A 97 -29.08 -11.60 5.88
C ILE A 97 -29.31 -10.73 7.12
N ASP A 98 -30.54 -10.26 7.31
CA ASP A 98 -31.00 -9.52 8.49
C ASP A 98 -32.42 -9.98 8.85
N GLY A 99 -32.53 -10.85 9.87
CA GLY A 99 -33.79 -11.55 10.19
C GLY A 99 -34.33 -12.48 9.09
N GLY A 100 -33.64 -12.59 7.95
CA GLY A 100 -34.00 -13.34 6.75
C GLY A 100 -33.09 -12.95 5.58
N LEU A 101 -33.20 -13.62 4.43
CA LEU A 101 -32.43 -13.25 3.24
C LEU A 101 -32.95 -11.91 2.68
N GLU A 102 -32.16 -10.86 2.80
CA GLU A 102 -32.52 -9.51 2.37
C GLU A 102 -32.12 -9.27 0.91
N SER A 103 -30.90 -9.66 0.54
CA SER A 103 -30.38 -9.51 -0.82
C SER A 103 -29.49 -10.67 -1.21
N LEU A 104 -29.51 -11.00 -2.50
CA LEU A 104 -28.62 -11.95 -3.17
C LEU A 104 -28.29 -11.36 -4.53
N GLY A 105 -27.01 -11.22 -4.86
CA GLY A 105 -26.67 -10.56 -6.11
C GLY A 105 -25.22 -10.66 -6.54
N PHE A 106 -25.04 -10.34 -7.81
CA PHE A 106 -23.74 -10.15 -8.45
C PHE A 106 -23.42 -8.65 -8.57
N SER A 107 -22.16 -8.29 -8.39
CA SER A 107 -21.67 -6.93 -8.56
C SER A 107 -20.24 -6.91 -9.10
N LEU A 108 -19.89 -5.80 -9.77
CA LEU A 108 -18.54 -5.47 -10.21
C LEU A 108 -18.07 -4.25 -9.40
N PRO A 109 -17.61 -4.43 -8.15
CA PRO A 109 -17.25 -3.29 -7.29
C PRO A 109 -16.06 -2.46 -7.82
N MET A 110 -15.22 -3.02 -8.70
CA MET A 110 -14.06 -2.31 -9.25
C MET A 110 -13.78 -2.74 -10.69
N VAL A 111 -13.58 -1.75 -11.57
CA VAL A 111 -13.04 -1.89 -12.92
C VAL A 111 -12.11 -0.69 -13.15
N ARG A 112 -10.83 -0.86 -12.81
CA ARG A 112 -9.82 0.21 -12.75
C ARG A 112 -8.67 -0.08 -13.70
N PRO A 113 -8.75 0.35 -14.97
CA PRO A 113 -7.55 0.44 -15.76
C PRO A 113 -6.65 1.52 -15.18
N ASN A 114 -5.34 1.35 -15.33
CA ASN A 114 -4.37 2.36 -14.95
C ASN A 114 -3.36 2.56 -16.09
N LEU A 115 -2.94 3.80 -16.26
CA LEU A 115 -1.75 4.18 -16.99
C LEU A 115 -0.71 4.61 -15.96
N HIS A 116 0.49 4.06 -16.05
CA HIS A 116 1.59 4.46 -15.20
C HIS A 116 2.84 4.75 -16.03
N ALA A 117 3.68 5.63 -15.50
CA ALA A 117 5.00 5.89 -16.04
C ALA A 117 6.01 6.00 -14.91
N SER A 118 7.23 5.54 -15.17
CA SER A 118 8.41 5.66 -14.33
C SER A 118 9.48 6.32 -15.19
N LEU A 119 9.93 7.51 -14.82
CA LEU A 119 10.83 8.35 -15.59
C LEU A 119 12.03 8.71 -14.70
N LEU A 120 13.13 9.15 -15.32
CA LEU A 120 14.34 9.58 -14.60
C LEU A 120 14.84 8.46 -13.66
N ASP A 121 15.03 7.26 -14.21
CA ASP A 121 15.46 6.08 -13.44
C ASP A 121 14.53 5.69 -12.28
N GLY A 122 13.28 6.16 -12.33
CA GLY A 122 12.23 5.89 -11.35
C GLY A 122 12.05 6.95 -10.28
N ASP A 123 12.84 8.02 -10.32
CA ASP A 123 12.68 9.16 -9.41
C ASP A 123 11.36 9.90 -9.66
N LEU A 124 10.85 9.88 -10.90
CA LEU A 124 9.58 10.51 -11.27
C LEU A 124 8.57 9.44 -11.69
N ARG A 125 7.46 9.33 -10.97
CA ARG A 125 6.38 8.39 -11.26
C ARG A 125 5.08 9.12 -11.56
N VAL A 126 4.31 8.62 -12.50
CA VAL A 126 3.00 9.15 -12.87
C VAL A 126 1.98 8.03 -12.81
N LEU A 127 0.79 8.29 -12.28
CA LEU A 127 -0.33 7.35 -12.25
C LEU A 127 -1.63 8.05 -12.66
N ILE A 128 -2.33 7.49 -13.65
CA ILE A 128 -3.69 7.85 -14.00
C ILE A 128 -4.57 6.61 -13.85
N GLN A 129 -5.62 6.68 -13.02
CA GLN A 129 -6.50 5.55 -12.73
C GLN A 129 -7.97 5.98 -12.71
N PRO A 130 -8.73 5.80 -13.80
CA PRO A 130 -10.17 5.86 -13.75
C PRO A 130 -10.80 4.65 -13.05
N GLU A 131 -12.03 4.82 -12.58
CA GLU A 131 -12.93 3.77 -12.13
C GLU A 131 -14.15 3.74 -13.05
N PHE A 132 -14.40 2.57 -13.63
CA PHE A 132 -15.55 2.32 -14.49
C PHE A 132 -16.67 1.52 -13.80
N ALA A 133 -16.44 1.02 -12.58
CA ALA A 133 -17.50 0.45 -11.78
C ALA A 133 -18.50 1.50 -11.27
N GLY A 134 -19.74 1.08 -11.08
CA GLY A 134 -20.83 1.92 -10.57
C GLY A 134 -21.60 2.69 -11.66
N PRO A 135 -22.45 3.65 -11.27
CA PRO A 135 -23.37 4.31 -12.20
C PRO A 135 -22.70 5.36 -13.10
N LYS A 136 -21.53 5.87 -12.72
CA LYS A 136 -20.81 6.94 -13.45
C LYS A 136 -19.30 6.71 -13.38
N PRO A 137 -18.58 6.75 -14.52
CA PRO A 137 -17.13 6.77 -14.52
C PRO A 137 -16.58 7.94 -13.71
N ARG A 138 -15.46 7.74 -13.03
CA ARG A 138 -14.76 8.80 -12.31
C ARG A 138 -13.25 8.61 -12.38
N LEU A 139 -12.51 9.70 -12.34
CA LEU A 139 -11.06 9.69 -12.17
C LEU A 139 -10.75 9.49 -10.67
N LEU A 140 -10.11 8.39 -10.30
CA LEU A 140 -9.68 8.16 -8.92
C LEU A 140 -8.34 8.84 -8.68
N ASP A 141 -7.32 8.41 -9.41
CA ASP A 141 -5.95 8.86 -9.19
C ASP A 141 -5.42 9.57 -10.45
N ALA A 142 -4.80 10.71 -10.24
CA ALA A 142 -4.05 11.48 -11.22
C ALA A 142 -2.89 12.16 -10.49
N GLU A 143 -1.80 11.41 -10.39
CA GLU A 143 -0.75 11.57 -9.40
C GLU A 143 0.62 11.68 -10.08
N ILE A 144 1.47 12.57 -9.55
CA ILE A 144 2.88 12.69 -9.93
C ILE A 144 3.72 12.64 -8.65
N VAL A 145 4.57 11.63 -8.55
CA VAL A 145 5.49 11.45 -7.44
C VAL A 145 6.91 11.72 -7.88
N TYR A 146 7.60 12.64 -7.23
CA TYR A 146 9.03 12.89 -7.42
C TYR A 146 9.80 12.57 -6.14
N GLN A 147 10.67 11.56 -6.18
CA GLN A 147 11.45 11.07 -5.05
C GLN A 147 12.92 10.85 -5.43
N PRO A 148 13.73 11.90 -5.53
CA PRO A 148 15.16 11.77 -5.87
C PRO A 148 15.99 11.14 -4.74
N PHE A 149 15.46 11.13 -3.50
CA PHE A 149 16.14 10.55 -2.35
C PHE A 149 15.19 9.70 -1.53
N ALA A 150 15.69 8.61 -0.94
CA ALA A 150 14.88 7.77 -0.05
C ALA A 150 14.29 8.57 1.13
N ALA A 151 15.01 9.58 1.62
CA ALA A 151 14.60 10.40 2.77
C ALA A 151 13.62 11.53 2.44
N PHE A 152 13.41 11.85 1.16
CA PHE A 152 12.58 12.98 0.75
C PHE A 152 11.99 12.79 -0.65
N GLY A 153 10.67 12.95 -0.74
CA GLY A 153 9.92 13.03 -1.98
C GLY A 153 8.71 13.92 -1.82
N VAL A 154 8.12 14.28 -2.97
CA VAL A 154 6.88 15.04 -3.06
C VAL A 154 5.92 14.28 -3.96
N ASP A 155 4.68 14.20 -3.53
CA ASP A 155 3.55 13.68 -4.30
C ASP A 155 2.57 14.83 -4.55
N VAL A 156 2.09 14.99 -5.78
CA VAL A 156 1.13 16.04 -6.17
C VAL A 156 0.06 15.49 -7.09
N GLY A 157 -1.16 15.99 -6.93
CA GLY A 157 -2.29 15.65 -7.79
C GLY A 157 -3.49 15.17 -6.99
N GLN A 158 -4.31 14.32 -7.60
CA GLN A 158 -5.44 13.69 -6.94
C GLN A 158 -5.11 12.25 -6.60
N TYR A 159 -5.08 11.91 -5.33
CA TYR A 159 -4.74 10.58 -4.85
C TYR A 159 -5.29 10.39 -3.43
N ARG A 160 -5.05 9.22 -2.83
CA ARG A 160 -5.47 8.92 -1.46
C ARG A 160 -4.49 9.52 -0.47
N PRO A 161 -4.91 10.42 0.44
CA PRO A 161 -4.03 10.90 1.49
C PRO A 161 -3.55 9.73 2.40
N HIS A 162 -2.28 9.75 2.77
CA HIS A 162 -1.69 8.75 3.67
C HIS A 162 -2.16 8.99 5.10
N VAL A 163 -3.15 8.20 5.53
CA VAL A 163 -3.78 8.35 6.84
C VAL A 163 -3.83 7.09 7.68
N SER A 164 -3.81 5.88 7.13
CA SER A 164 -3.77 4.65 7.94
C SER A 164 -3.07 3.56 7.15
N ARG A 165 -2.59 2.52 7.85
CA ARG A 165 -1.86 1.45 7.18
C ARG A 165 -2.78 0.59 6.34
N ALA A 166 -3.99 0.29 6.83
CA ALA A 166 -4.99 -0.40 6.03
C ALA A 166 -5.37 0.43 4.81
N TRP A 167 -5.55 1.75 4.96
CA TRP A 167 -5.86 2.65 3.84
C TRP A 167 -4.75 2.67 2.79
N ASP A 168 -3.49 2.76 3.21
CA ASP A 168 -2.32 2.77 2.32
C ASP A 168 -2.07 1.41 1.65
N THR A 169 -2.59 0.32 2.22
CA THR A 169 -2.48 -1.00 1.60
C THR A 169 -3.26 -1.04 0.27
N PRO A 170 -2.60 -1.36 -0.86
CA PRO A 170 -3.26 -1.46 -2.15
C PRO A 170 -4.33 -2.56 -2.14
N ILE A 171 -5.45 -2.34 -2.84
CA ILE A 171 -6.56 -3.32 -2.90
C ILE A 171 -6.07 -4.72 -3.29
N PRO A 172 -5.19 -4.91 -4.30
CA PRO A 172 -4.74 -6.24 -4.68
C PRO A 172 -3.98 -6.99 -3.58
N ARG A 173 -3.50 -6.27 -2.57
CA ARG A 173 -2.70 -6.76 -1.43
C ARG A 173 -3.44 -6.71 -0.11
N LEU A 174 -4.74 -6.40 -0.11
CA LEU A 174 -5.60 -6.65 1.04
C LEU A 174 -5.90 -8.14 1.10
N SER A 175 -5.84 -8.76 2.27
CA SER A 175 -6.20 -10.16 2.40
C SER A 175 -7.73 -10.32 2.43
N MET A 176 -8.47 -9.34 2.97
CA MET A 176 -9.93 -9.29 2.96
C MET A 176 -10.50 -8.48 1.78
N PRO A 177 -11.80 -8.65 1.45
CA PRO A 177 -12.47 -7.87 0.40
C PRO A 177 -12.45 -6.35 0.58
N GLY A 178 -12.18 -5.86 1.79
CA GLY A 178 -12.11 -4.45 2.16
C GLY A 178 -11.27 -4.22 3.41
N ARG A 179 -11.13 -2.97 3.82
CA ARG A 179 -10.28 -2.55 4.95
C ARG A 179 -10.95 -2.66 6.31
N GLY A 180 -12.26 -2.87 6.32
CA GLY A 180 -13.07 -3.08 7.50
C GLY A 180 -13.88 -1.84 7.83
N THR A 181 -15.05 -2.04 8.42
CA THR A 181 -16.01 -0.98 8.73
C THR A 181 -15.41 0.12 9.62
N VAL A 182 -14.46 -0.23 10.49
CA VAL A 182 -13.76 0.73 11.34
C VAL A 182 -12.89 1.67 10.51
N ASP A 183 -12.03 1.15 9.63
CA ASP A 183 -11.19 2.00 8.75
C ASP A 183 -12.06 2.84 7.81
N ASP A 184 -13.11 2.23 7.25
CA ASP A 184 -14.09 2.91 6.37
C ASP A 184 -14.78 4.10 7.06
N ALA A 185 -14.94 4.06 8.39
CA ALA A 185 -15.58 5.12 9.17
C ALA A 185 -14.65 6.31 9.51
N PHE A 186 -13.32 6.10 9.55
CA PHE A 186 -12.35 7.09 10.03
C PHE A 186 -11.35 7.57 8.97
N HIS A 187 -11.30 6.94 7.79
CA HIS A 187 -10.43 7.41 6.72
C HIS A 187 -10.96 8.70 6.08
N THR A 188 -10.08 9.36 5.34
CA THR A 188 -10.47 10.38 4.36
C THR A 188 -10.34 9.80 2.96
N ASP A 189 -11.27 10.13 2.06
CA ASP A 189 -11.19 9.67 0.68
C ASP A 189 -10.16 10.52 -0.11
N ARG A 190 -10.07 10.25 -1.41
CA ARG A 190 -9.18 10.97 -2.33
C ARG A 190 -9.48 12.45 -2.39
N ALA A 191 -8.41 13.22 -2.50
CA ALA A 191 -8.45 14.66 -2.60
C ALA A 191 -7.32 15.18 -3.50
N LEU A 192 -7.49 16.41 -4.01
CA LEU A 192 -6.49 17.11 -4.78
C LEU A 192 -5.55 17.87 -3.82
N GLY A 193 -4.26 17.59 -3.87
CA GLY A 193 -3.31 18.19 -2.95
C GLY A 193 -1.86 17.83 -3.21
N ALA A 194 -1.06 17.95 -2.16
CA ALA A 194 0.34 17.59 -2.16
C ALA A 194 0.77 16.98 -0.82
N THR A 195 1.70 16.04 -0.87
CA THR A 195 2.31 15.38 0.28
C THR A 195 3.82 15.48 0.18
N VAL A 196 4.47 15.82 1.29
CA VAL A 196 5.91 15.60 1.47
C VAL A 196 6.10 14.33 2.27
N PHE A 197 6.95 13.44 1.79
CA PHE A 197 7.15 12.13 2.41
C PHE A 197 8.60 11.67 2.37
N GLY A 198 8.93 10.66 3.18
CA GLY A 198 10.27 10.09 3.17
C GLY A 198 10.45 8.89 4.08
N ARG A 199 11.50 8.12 3.81
CA ARG A 199 11.88 6.90 4.54
C ARG A 199 13.36 6.91 4.94
N PRO A 200 13.80 7.83 5.83
CA PRO A 200 15.20 7.92 6.23
C PRO A 200 15.67 6.69 7.02
N PHE A 201 16.98 6.61 7.29
CA PHE A 201 17.61 5.57 8.10
C PHE A 201 17.34 4.13 7.58
N GLY A 202 17.34 3.97 6.26
CA GLY A 202 17.01 2.70 5.61
C GLY A 202 15.56 2.26 5.85
N GLY A 203 14.62 3.21 5.93
CA GLY A 203 13.20 2.99 6.13
C GLY A 203 12.80 2.47 7.52
N ARG A 204 13.68 2.66 8.51
CA ARG A 204 13.34 2.47 9.93
C ARG A 204 12.40 3.55 10.45
N PHE A 205 12.35 4.68 9.77
CA PHE A 205 11.37 5.74 10.01
C PHE A 205 10.70 6.10 8.69
N GLU A 206 9.41 6.41 8.74
CA GLU A 206 8.60 6.87 7.62
C GLU A 206 7.76 8.06 8.07
N TYR A 207 7.61 9.05 7.20
CA TYR A 207 6.73 10.19 7.44
C TYR A 207 6.02 10.58 6.14
N ASP A 208 4.78 11.04 6.28
CA ASP A 208 3.94 11.60 5.22
C ASP A 208 3.17 12.78 5.81
N ILE A 209 3.30 13.96 5.21
CA ILE A 209 2.59 15.17 5.65
C ILE A 209 1.98 15.83 4.42
N GLY A 210 0.65 15.95 4.39
CA GLY A 210 -0.07 16.40 3.22
C GLY A 210 -1.09 17.51 3.49
N VAL A 211 -1.34 18.30 2.45
CA VAL A 211 -2.35 19.36 2.42
C VAL A 211 -3.16 19.21 1.13
N PHE A 212 -4.49 19.13 1.29
CA PHE A 212 -5.43 18.83 0.22
C PHE A 212 -6.63 19.76 0.27
N ASN A 213 -7.39 19.84 -0.83
CA ASN A 213 -8.74 20.40 -0.79
C ASN A 213 -9.69 19.44 -0.05
N ALA A 214 -10.59 19.94 0.80
CA ALA A 214 -11.62 19.09 1.42
C ALA A 214 -12.77 18.71 0.46
N GLY A 215 -12.67 19.07 -0.82
CA GLY A 215 -13.77 19.03 -1.79
C GLY A 215 -13.99 17.68 -2.50
N GLY A 216 -13.18 16.66 -2.22
CA GLY A 216 -13.24 15.35 -2.85
C GLY A 216 -12.83 15.34 -4.33
N TYR A 217 -13.26 14.31 -5.07
CA TYR A 217 -12.92 14.07 -6.48
C TYR A 217 -13.23 15.26 -7.39
N ASN A 218 -12.30 15.62 -8.27
CA ASN A 218 -12.46 16.57 -9.38
C ASN A 218 -12.98 17.96 -8.98
N ASN A 219 -12.86 18.35 -7.71
CA ASN A 219 -13.35 19.64 -7.26
C ASN A 219 -12.27 20.73 -7.49
N GLY A 220 -12.22 21.24 -8.72
CA GLY A 220 -11.35 22.34 -9.13
C GLY A 220 -11.91 23.73 -8.84
N THR A 221 -13.11 23.82 -8.26
CA THR A 221 -13.72 25.10 -7.90
C THR A 221 -12.95 25.69 -6.71
N PRO A 222 -12.63 27.00 -6.69
CA PRO A 222 -12.09 27.65 -5.50
C PRO A 222 -13.18 27.65 -4.41
N VAL A 223 -13.29 26.53 -3.70
CA VAL A 223 -14.00 26.51 -2.43
C VAL A 223 -13.15 27.36 -1.49
N GLU A 224 -13.81 28.11 -0.63
CA GLU A 224 -13.21 28.74 0.54
C GLU A 224 -12.10 27.84 1.13
N LEU A 225 -10.95 28.41 1.51
CA LEU A 225 -9.77 27.68 2.01
C LEU A 225 -10.14 26.77 3.20
N GLN A 226 -10.56 25.55 2.88
CA GLN A 226 -10.91 24.48 3.81
C GLN A 226 -9.93 23.33 3.54
N PRO A 227 -8.67 23.47 4.01
CA PRO A 227 -7.67 22.45 3.76
C PRO A 227 -7.98 21.21 4.59
N LEU A 228 -7.90 20.04 3.94
CA LEU A 228 -7.67 18.77 4.60
C LEU A 228 -6.16 18.67 4.85
N VAL A 229 -5.75 18.57 6.11
CA VAL A 229 -4.35 18.37 6.49
C VAL A 229 -4.21 16.95 7.03
N THR A 230 -3.22 16.20 6.54
CA THR A 230 -2.93 14.84 6.96
C THR A 230 -1.50 14.71 7.47
N ALA A 231 -1.28 13.83 8.43
CA ALA A 231 0.05 13.46 8.89
C ALA A 231 0.07 11.98 9.28
N ARG A 232 1.12 11.27 8.88
CA ARG A 232 1.44 9.90 9.29
C ARG A 232 2.92 9.81 9.62
N LEU A 233 3.24 9.13 10.72
CA LEU A 233 4.59 8.78 11.14
C LEU A 233 4.62 7.29 11.43
N ALA A 234 5.68 6.60 11.01
CA ALA A 234 5.87 5.21 11.36
C ALA A 234 7.30 4.89 11.77
N TYR A 235 7.44 3.99 12.74
CA TYR A 235 8.70 3.44 13.21
C TYR A 235 8.76 1.94 12.98
N ASN A 236 9.81 1.52 12.28
CA ASN A 236 10.01 0.17 11.80
C ASN A 236 11.38 -0.35 12.31
N PRO A 237 11.45 -0.91 13.53
CA PRO A 237 12.73 -1.27 14.16
C PRO A 237 13.55 -2.33 13.40
N MET A 238 12.95 -3.06 12.47
CA MET A 238 13.61 -4.10 11.67
C MET A 238 13.80 -3.72 10.19
N GLY A 239 13.72 -2.42 9.87
CA GLY A 239 13.78 -1.90 8.50
C GLY A 239 12.40 -1.87 7.84
N PRO A 240 12.31 -1.59 6.53
CA PRO A 240 11.06 -1.22 5.87
C PRO A 240 9.99 -2.30 6.00
N VAL A 241 8.77 -1.90 6.35
CA VAL A 241 7.61 -2.80 6.44
C VAL A 241 6.66 -2.56 5.26
N PRO A 242 6.56 -3.49 4.30
CA PRO A 242 5.75 -3.28 3.10
C PRO A 242 4.26 -3.15 3.43
N TYR A 243 3.54 -2.26 2.75
CA TYR A 243 2.08 -2.17 2.83
C TYR A 243 1.44 -3.34 2.09
N THR A 244 1.22 -4.42 2.83
CA THR A 244 0.59 -5.66 2.37
C THR A 244 -0.07 -6.36 3.55
N GLN A 245 -1.15 -7.07 3.27
CA GLN A 245 -1.78 -8.04 4.17
C GLN A 245 -1.60 -9.47 3.65
N THR A 246 -0.79 -9.67 2.60
CA THR A 246 -0.58 -10.96 1.96
C THR A 246 0.91 -11.31 1.92
N PRO A 247 1.63 -11.29 3.05
CA PRO A 247 3.09 -11.39 3.06
C PRO A 247 3.60 -12.74 2.54
N GLY A 248 2.82 -13.81 2.63
CA GLY A 248 3.25 -15.12 2.13
C GLY A 248 3.32 -15.23 0.61
N VAL A 249 2.74 -14.26 -0.10
CA VAL A 249 2.81 -14.17 -1.57
C VAL A 249 3.70 -13.02 -2.02
N ASP A 250 3.73 -11.90 -1.27
CA ASP A 250 4.55 -10.73 -1.62
C ASP A 250 6.01 -10.83 -1.15
N LEU A 251 6.30 -11.56 -0.05
CA LEU A 251 7.66 -11.75 0.43
C LEU A 251 8.28 -12.96 -0.28
N ASP A 252 9.35 -12.72 -1.03
CA ASP A 252 10.09 -13.78 -1.71
C ASP A 252 11.04 -14.48 -0.73
N PRO A 253 10.79 -15.73 -0.30
CA PRO A 253 11.63 -16.43 0.67
C PRO A 253 13.04 -16.76 0.14
N ALA A 254 13.29 -16.57 -1.17
CA ALA A 254 14.62 -16.68 -1.78
C ALA A 254 15.47 -15.40 -1.61
N LYS A 255 14.85 -14.23 -1.37
CA LYS A 255 15.58 -12.98 -1.14
C LYS A 255 16.15 -12.91 0.28
N PRO A 256 17.43 -12.56 0.47
CA PRO A 256 18.00 -12.35 1.80
C PRO A 256 17.16 -11.34 2.62
N GLY A 257 16.82 -11.70 3.85
CA GLY A 257 16.07 -10.84 4.78
C GLY A 257 14.54 -10.91 4.70
N SER A 258 13.96 -11.55 3.67
CA SER A 258 12.50 -11.71 3.55
C SER A 258 11.88 -12.65 4.58
N ARG A 259 12.68 -13.58 5.13
CA ARG A 259 12.26 -14.54 6.16
C ARG A 259 12.21 -13.94 7.56
N ARG A 260 12.76 -12.74 7.76
CA ARG A 260 12.79 -12.11 9.08
C ARG A 260 11.42 -11.51 9.39
N ALA A 261 11.03 -11.60 10.66
CA ALA A 261 9.86 -10.89 11.13
C ALA A 261 10.03 -9.38 10.88
N LYS A 262 8.94 -8.72 10.53
CA LYS A 262 8.84 -7.27 10.35
C LYS A 262 7.83 -6.75 11.36
N VAL A 263 8.18 -5.64 12.01
CA VAL A 263 7.33 -4.96 12.99
C VAL A 263 7.32 -3.49 12.63
N GLY A 264 6.15 -2.88 12.68
CA GLY A 264 5.96 -1.46 12.47
C GLY A 264 4.96 -0.90 13.47
N LEU A 265 5.18 0.34 13.89
CA LEU A 265 4.29 1.12 14.73
C LEU A 265 3.99 2.41 13.97
N GLY A 266 2.71 2.76 13.82
CA GLY A 266 2.27 3.97 13.14
C GLY A 266 1.45 4.87 14.05
N LEU A 267 1.58 6.18 13.84
CA LEU A 267 0.70 7.21 14.37
C LEU A 267 0.24 8.06 13.19
N HIS A 268 -1.03 8.46 13.22
CA HIS A 268 -1.59 9.19 12.10
C HIS A 268 -2.75 10.07 12.53
N GLY A 269 -3.10 11.02 11.67
CA GLY A 269 -4.28 11.84 11.86
C GLY A 269 -4.53 12.79 10.70
N TRP A 270 -5.72 13.36 10.70
CA TRP A 270 -6.11 14.37 9.75
C TRP A 270 -7.15 15.32 10.33
N THR A 271 -7.27 16.50 9.74
CA THR A 271 -8.31 17.47 10.09
C THR A 271 -8.81 18.16 8.84
N ASP A 272 -10.11 18.41 8.80
CA ASP A 272 -10.75 19.23 7.78
C ASP A 272 -11.63 20.30 8.44
N ARG A 273 -12.03 21.27 7.60
CA ARG A 273 -13.18 22.11 7.86
C ARG A 273 -14.18 21.77 6.78
N HIS A 274 -15.43 21.54 7.17
CA HIS A 274 -16.52 21.32 6.24
C HIS A 274 -17.65 22.27 6.61
N ALA A 275 -18.20 22.96 5.62
CA ALA A 275 -19.49 23.62 5.75
C ALA A 275 -20.52 22.68 5.14
N ASP A 276 -21.49 22.19 5.92
CA ASP A 276 -22.60 21.46 5.31
C ASP A 276 -23.29 22.40 4.31
N THR A 277 -23.44 21.95 3.07
CA THR A 277 -24.31 22.66 2.12
C THR A 277 -25.72 22.56 2.68
N PRO A 278 -26.36 23.69 3.05
CA PRO A 278 -27.71 23.65 3.58
C PRO A 278 -28.63 22.98 2.56
N THR A 279 -29.36 21.94 2.97
CA THR A 279 -30.40 21.32 2.14
C THR A 279 -31.64 22.21 2.02
N ASP A 280 -31.71 23.27 2.83
CA ASP A 280 -32.79 24.23 2.89
C ASP A 280 -32.24 25.63 2.52
N THR A 281 -32.93 26.36 1.64
CA THR A 281 -32.44 27.63 1.09
C THR A 281 -32.28 28.74 2.14
N ASP A 282 -32.83 28.55 3.34
CA ASP A 282 -32.79 29.50 4.46
C ASP A 282 -31.91 29.07 5.64
N ALA A 283 -31.33 27.86 5.62
CA ALA A 283 -30.45 27.39 6.70
C ALA A 283 -29.02 27.95 6.51
N LYS A 284 -28.47 28.60 7.54
CA LYS A 284 -27.04 28.95 7.55
C LYS A 284 -26.21 27.68 7.61
N ALA A 285 -25.18 27.58 6.77
CA ALA A 285 -24.19 26.52 6.88
C ALA A 285 -23.62 26.48 8.31
N ASP A 286 -23.66 25.32 8.96
CA ASP A 286 -23.02 25.10 10.27
C ASP A 286 -21.58 24.65 9.99
N PRO A 287 -20.56 25.51 10.17
CA PRO A 287 -19.19 25.11 9.96
C PRO A 287 -18.81 24.04 10.99
N ARG A 288 -18.35 22.90 10.49
CA ARG A 288 -17.83 21.80 11.29
C ARG A 288 -16.33 21.72 11.15
N ARG A 289 -15.66 21.47 12.27
CA ARG A 289 -14.26 21.09 12.28
C ARG A 289 -14.16 19.67 12.78
N ARG A 290 -13.63 18.78 11.96
CA ARG A 290 -13.40 17.39 12.32
C ARG A 290 -11.90 17.14 12.41
N MET A 291 -11.52 16.37 13.42
CA MET A 291 -10.18 15.87 13.62
C MET A 291 -10.27 14.39 13.88
N VAL A 292 -9.44 13.61 13.20
CA VAL A 292 -9.25 12.19 13.45
C VAL A 292 -7.80 11.96 13.79
N ALA A 293 -7.53 11.15 14.81
CA ALA A 293 -6.20 10.69 15.15
C ALA A 293 -6.26 9.21 15.50
N GLY A 294 -5.18 8.50 15.22
CA GLY A 294 -5.11 7.06 15.42
C GLY A 294 -3.70 6.53 15.42
N GLY A 295 -3.60 5.22 15.56
CA GLY A 295 -2.34 4.50 15.52
C GLY A 295 -2.52 3.07 15.06
N ASP A 296 -1.43 2.48 14.59
CA ASP A 296 -1.39 1.13 14.07
C ASP A 296 -0.18 0.33 14.57
N VAL A 297 -0.37 -0.97 14.71
CA VAL A 297 0.70 -1.93 14.97
C VAL A 297 0.61 -3.04 13.94
N VAL A 298 1.75 -3.39 13.37
CA VAL A 298 1.83 -4.47 12.40
C VAL A 298 2.96 -5.43 12.75
N VAL A 299 2.69 -6.72 12.59
CA VAL A 299 3.68 -7.80 12.68
C VAL A 299 3.51 -8.69 11.46
N MET A 300 4.60 -8.96 10.74
CA MET A 300 4.57 -9.83 9.56
C MET A 300 5.73 -10.81 9.54
N THR A 301 5.43 -12.00 9.04
CA THR A 301 6.37 -13.02 8.59
C THR A 301 5.87 -13.56 7.24
N PRO A 302 6.63 -14.38 6.50
CA PRO A 302 6.12 -15.03 5.29
C PRO A 302 4.90 -15.96 5.52
N ARG A 303 4.54 -16.30 6.75
CA ARG A 303 3.41 -17.20 7.03
C ARG A 303 2.27 -16.55 7.81
N LEU A 304 2.49 -15.35 8.34
CA LEU A 304 1.56 -14.70 9.25
C LEU A 304 1.62 -13.19 9.08
N HIS A 305 0.46 -12.54 9.07
CA HIS A 305 0.35 -11.11 9.32
C HIS A 305 -0.63 -10.83 10.44
N PHE A 306 -0.29 -9.84 11.26
CA PHE A 306 -1.16 -9.25 12.24
C PHE A 306 -1.16 -7.74 12.03
N LEU A 307 -2.34 -7.13 12.00
CA LEU A 307 -2.53 -5.69 11.92
C LEU A 307 -3.58 -5.29 12.96
N ALA A 308 -3.29 -4.30 13.80
CA ALA A 308 -4.27 -3.66 14.64
C ALA A 308 -4.23 -2.14 14.42
N GLU A 309 -5.40 -1.52 14.34
CA GLU A 309 -5.56 -0.07 14.16
C GLU A 309 -6.64 0.46 15.10
N GLY A 310 -6.46 1.69 15.57
CA GLY A 310 -7.44 2.37 16.41
C GLY A 310 -7.51 3.85 16.08
N PHE A 311 -8.71 4.42 16.20
CA PHE A 311 -9.04 5.77 15.79
C PHE A 311 -9.90 6.46 16.85
N GLY A 312 -9.71 7.77 16.98
CA GLY A 312 -10.60 8.70 17.68
C GLY A 312 -10.95 9.86 16.75
N ARG A 313 -12.20 10.30 16.78
CA ARG A 313 -12.75 11.43 16.04
C ARG A 313 -13.31 12.45 17.01
N TRP A 314 -12.98 13.71 16.80
CA TRP A 314 -13.55 14.85 17.49
C TRP A 314 -14.16 15.79 16.47
N GLU A 315 -15.41 16.15 16.66
CA GLU A 315 -16.14 17.05 15.77
C GLU A 315 -16.71 18.22 16.58
N ALA A 316 -16.25 19.43 16.27
CA ALA A 316 -16.79 20.66 16.81
C ALA A 316 -17.86 21.22 15.86
N ARG A 317 -19.02 21.59 16.41
CA ARG A 317 -20.13 22.23 15.69
C ARG A 317 -20.46 23.57 16.33
N THR A 318 -21.05 24.50 15.59
CA THR A 318 -21.47 25.78 16.18
C THR A 318 -22.57 25.59 17.24
N SER A 319 -23.36 24.52 17.10
CA SER A 319 -24.55 24.22 17.91
C SER A 319 -24.34 23.21 19.05
N LYS A 320 -23.22 22.48 19.09
CA LYS A 320 -22.88 21.47 20.12
C LYS A 320 -21.41 21.60 20.53
N LEU A 321 -21.12 21.46 21.83
CA LEU A 321 -19.77 21.61 22.38
C LEU A 321 -18.76 20.68 21.70
N PHE A 322 -19.00 19.36 21.63
CA PHE A 322 -18.21 18.38 20.83
C PHE A 322 -19.01 17.08 20.61
N ASP A 323 -18.88 16.45 19.44
CA ASP A 323 -19.24 15.04 19.18
C ASP A 323 -17.97 14.20 19.08
N VAL A 324 -17.99 12.99 19.67
CA VAL A 324 -16.81 12.12 19.78
C VAL A 324 -17.18 10.73 19.28
N GLY A 325 -16.39 10.20 18.35
CA GLY A 325 -16.47 8.81 17.93
C GLY A 325 -15.11 8.13 18.07
N TRP A 326 -15.11 6.82 18.16
CA TRP A 326 -13.88 6.02 18.22
C TRP A 326 -14.14 4.62 17.65
N GLY A 327 -13.08 3.95 17.26
CA GLY A 327 -13.17 2.56 16.84
C GLY A 327 -11.80 1.91 16.79
N SER A 328 -11.79 0.59 16.86
CA SER A 328 -10.57 -0.18 16.74
C SER A 328 -10.85 -1.51 16.05
N GLN A 329 -9.86 -2.01 15.32
CA GLN A 329 -9.93 -3.31 14.67
C GLN A 329 -8.59 -4.03 14.75
N ALA A 330 -8.65 -5.36 14.76
CA ALA A 330 -7.49 -6.22 14.66
C ALA A 330 -7.76 -7.34 13.65
N GLN A 331 -6.76 -7.63 12.82
CA GLN A 331 -6.81 -8.61 11.75
C GLN A 331 -5.60 -9.54 11.85
N LEU A 332 -5.85 -10.83 11.69
CA LEU A 332 -4.85 -11.89 11.65
C LEU A 332 -5.07 -12.70 10.38
N GLY A 333 -4.02 -12.99 9.63
CA GLY A 333 -4.04 -14.01 8.59
C GLY A 333 -2.85 -14.94 8.67
N VAL A 334 -3.09 -16.18 8.24
CA VAL A 334 -2.13 -17.29 8.30
C VAL A 334 -2.15 -18.01 6.96
N VAL A 335 -0.99 -18.11 6.33
CA VAL A 335 -0.81 -18.90 5.11
C VAL A 335 -0.74 -20.38 5.49
N VAL A 336 -1.78 -21.13 5.14
CA VAL A 336 -1.94 -22.56 5.49
C VAL A 336 -1.31 -23.45 4.43
N LEU A 337 -1.41 -23.05 3.15
CA LEU A 337 -0.70 -23.70 2.04
C LEU A 337 0.18 -22.65 1.36
N GLU A 338 1.48 -22.94 1.31
CA GLU A 338 2.49 -21.99 0.84
C GLU A 338 2.08 -21.36 -0.49
N ARG A 339 2.04 -20.01 -0.49
CA ARG A 339 1.71 -19.16 -1.65
C ARG A 339 0.35 -19.42 -2.31
N THR A 340 -0.51 -20.24 -1.72
CA THR A 340 -1.71 -20.76 -2.39
C THR A 340 -2.97 -20.52 -1.57
N LEU A 341 -2.94 -20.78 -0.26
CA LEU A 341 -4.13 -20.70 0.60
C LEU A 341 -3.84 -19.98 1.91
N GLU A 342 -4.68 -19.02 2.24
CA GLU A 342 -4.62 -18.24 3.48
C GLU A 342 -5.98 -18.22 4.18
N VAL A 343 -5.94 -18.35 5.51
CA VAL A 343 -7.10 -18.19 6.40
C VAL A 343 -6.94 -16.90 7.17
N GLN A 344 -8.01 -16.14 7.31
CA GLN A 344 -7.98 -14.82 7.95
C GLN A 344 -9.22 -14.54 8.80
N GLY A 345 -9.01 -13.71 9.82
CA GLY A 345 -10.07 -13.19 10.68
C GLY A 345 -9.80 -11.74 11.04
N ARG A 346 -10.87 -10.95 11.18
CA ARG A 346 -10.84 -9.57 11.65
C ARG A 346 -11.97 -9.36 12.65
N ALA A 347 -11.69 -8.61 13.70
CA ALA A 347 -12.70 -8.18 14.65
C ALA A 347 -12.49 -6.71 14.98
N GLY A 348 -13.58 -5.99 15.26
CA GLY A 348 -13.52 -4.58 15.62
C GLY A 348 -14.72 -4.13 16.43
N VAL A 349 -14.56 -2.94 17.01
CA VAL A 349 -15.61 -2.20 17.69
C VAL A 349 -15.66 -0.79 17.15
N LEU A 350 -16.86 -0.24 17.04
CA LEU A 350 -17.09 1.08 16.46
C LEU A 350 -18.18 1.82 17.24
N ASP A 351 -17.91 3.06 17.62
CA ASP A 351 -18.87 3.98 18.19
C ASP A 351 -18.72 5.32 17.49
N LEU A 352 -19.73 5.73 16.73
CA LEU A 352 -19.69 6.99 15.99
C LEU A 352 -20.19 8.17 16.83
N GLY A 353 -20.50 8.01 18.12
CA GLY A 353 -20.98 9.08 18.98
C GLY A 353 -22.50 9.06 19.14
N SER A 354 -23.09 10.24 19.43
CA SER A 354 -24.29 10.40 20.28
C SER A 354 -25.54 9.57 19.94
N ASP A 355 -25.67 9.05 18.73
CA ASP A 355 -26.90 8.39 18.26
C ASP A 355 -26.64 7.06 17.51
N ALA A 356 -25.39 6.63 17.34
CA ALA A 356 -25.06 5.46 16.51
C ALA A 356 -25.04 4.12 17.26
N GLY A 357 -24.87 4.17 18.59
CA GLY A 357 -24.67 2.99 19.44
C GLY A 357 -23.31 2.32 19.21
N LEU A 358 -22.84 1.57 20.20
CA LEU A 358 -21.64 0.75 20.07
C LEU A 358 -21.92 -0.44 19.14
N GLN A 359 -21.08 -0.68 18.16
CA GLN A 359 -21.16 -1.81 17.22
C GLN A 359 -19.99 -2.77 17.42
N GLY A 360 -20.27 -4.06 17.35
CA GLY A 360 -19.29 -5.14 17.25
C GLY A 360 -19.29 -5.69 15.82
N ILE A 361 -18.09 -5.88 15.26
CA ILE A 361 -17.89 -6.34 13.89
C ILE A 361 -16.97 -7.55 13.93
N TRP A 362 -17.35 -8.63 13.23
CA TRP A 362 -16.54 -9.84 13.09
C TRP A 362 -16.54 -10.30 11.64
N GLU A 363 -15.36 -10.65 11.14
CA GLU A 363 -15.16 -11.08 9.76
C GLU A 363 -14.21 -12.27 9.71
N GLY A 364 -14.46 -13.18 8.77
CA GLY A 364 -13.63 -14.34 8.53
C GLY A 364 -13.62 -14.71 7.05
N GLY A 365 -12.53 -15.31 6.59
CA GLY A 365 -12.46 -15.72 5.20
C GLY A 365 -11.31 -16.63 4.83
N LEU A 366 -11.37 -17.11 3.59
CA LEU A 366 -10.35 -17.90 2.91
C LEU A 366 -9.92 -17.16 1.65
N VAL A 367 -8.63 -17.14 1.36
CA VAL A 367 -8.07 -16.56 0.13
C VAL A 367 -7.29 -17.63 -0.61
N TRP A 368 -7.64 -17.84 -1.87
CA TRP A 368 -6.97 -18.75 -2.79
C TRP A 368 -6.20 -17.95 -3.84
N TYR A 369 -4.88 -18.02 -3.80
CA TYR A 369 -3.98 -17.36 -4.74
C TYR A 369 -3.71 -18.31 -5.91
N LEU A 370 -4.36 -18.09 -7.05
CA LEU A 370 -4.16 -18.89 -8.26
C LEU A 370 -2.88 -18.45 -8.99
N TRP A 371 -2.58 -17.15 -8.93
CA TRP A 371 -1.33 -16.58 -9.43
C TRP A 371 -0.97 -15.34 -8.61
N GLY A 372 -0.25 -15.52 -7.51
CA GLY A 372 0.12 -14.41 -6.65
C GLY A 372 -1.09 -13.55 -6.24
N ASN A 373 -0.89 -12.24 -6.16
CA ASN A 373 -1.98 -11.26 -6.01
C ASN A 373 -2.67 -10.89 -7.34
N HIS A 374 -2.24 -11.48 -8.46
CA HIS A 374 -2.77 -11.18 -9.80
C HIS A 374 -4.08 -11.88 -10.08
N ILE A 375 -4.20 -13.15 -9.69
CA ILE A 375 -5.43 -13.92 -9.85
C ILE A 375 -5.74 -14.61 -8.53
N ARG A 376 -6.85 -14.24 -7.91
CA ARG A 376 -7.27 -14.84 -6.64
C ARG A 376 -8.78 -14.93 -6.50
N ALA A 377 -9.21 -15.93 -5.72
CA ALA A 377 -10.58 -16.11 -5.29
C ALA A 377 -10.65 -15.99 -3.76
N GLN A 378 -11.73 -15.45 -3.23
CA GLN A 378 -11.93 -15.25 -1.80
C GLN A 378 -13.33 -15.70 -1.39
N LEU A 379 -13.42 -16.40 -0.28
CA LEU A 379 -14.65 -16.61 0.46
C LEU A 379 -14.59 -15.72 1.70
N HIS A 380 -15.65 -14.95 1.96
CA HIS A 380 -15.71 -14.05 3.10
C HIS A 380 -17.09 -14.09 3.75
N TYR A 381 -17.08 -14.00 5.07
CA TYR A 381 -18.25 -13.86 5.90
C TYR A 381 -18.03 -12.73 6.90
N SER A 382 -19.06 -11.94 7.17
CA SER A 382 -19.05 -10.94 8.23
C SER A 382 -20.37 -10.87 8.96
N ALA A 383 -20.30 -10.46 10.23
CA ALA A 383 -21.44 -10.17 11.08
C ALA A 383 -21.20 -8.83 11.78
N THR A 384 -22.21 -7.96 11.77
CA THR A 384 -22.20 -6.68 12.49
C THR A 384 -23.38 -6.65 13.44
N GLN A 385 -23.14 -6.34 14.70
CA GLN A 385 -24.15 -6.31 15.76
C GLN A 385 -24.07 -5.00 16.54
N THR A 386 -25.22 -4.40 16.84
CA THR A 386 -25.27 -3.30 17.81
C THR A 386 -25.15 -3.86 19.23
N LEU A 387 -24.18 -3.44 20.03
CA LEU A 387 -23.94 -3.97 21.38
C LEU A 387 -24.79 -3.30 22.47
N SER A 388 -25.56 -2.27 22.12
CA SER A 388 -26.42 -1.52 23.03
C SER A 388 -27.91 -1.68 22.66
N GLY A 389 -28.73 -2.16 23.61
CA GLY A 389 -30.18 -2.33 23.46
C GLY A 389 -30.68 -3.79 23.58
N PRO A 390 -31.92 -4.02 24.05
CA PRO A 390 -32.46 -5.36 24.36
C PRO A 390 -32.85 -6.21 23.12
N SER A 391 -32.72 -5.68 21.91
CA SER A 391 -33.07 -6.37 20.65
C SER A 391 -32.18 -5.88 19.51
N ALA A 392 -30.87 -6.05 19.65
CA ALA A 392 -29.94 -5.55 18.66
C ALA A 392 -29.98 -6.37 17.37
N PRO A 393 -30.30 -5.76 16.22
CA PRO A 393 -30.23 -6.45 14.93
C PRO A 393 -28.79 -6.89 14.67
N THR A 394 -28.65 -8.03 13.99
CA THR A 394 -27.37 -8.54 13.52
C THR A 394 -27.46 -8.73 12.03
N VAL A 395 -26.65 -7.99 11.30
CA VAL A 395 -26.57 -8.08 9.84
C VAL A 395 -25.41 -9.00 9.49
N HIS A 396 -25.70 -10.01 8.68
CA HIS A 396 -24.70 -10.95 8.17
C HIS A 396 -24.49 -10.75 6.68
N LEU A 397 -23.25 -10.88 6.22
CA LEU A 397 -22.88 -10.85 4.81
C LEU A 397 -22.02 -12.08 4.51
N ALA A 398 -22.41 -12.86 3.51
CA ALA A 398 -21.60 -13.94 2.95
C ALA A 398 -21.30 -13.64 1.49
N GLN A 399 -20.04 -13.75 1.07
CA GLN A 399 -19.65 -13.41 -0.30
C GLN A 399 -18.51 -14.27 -0.84
N VAL A 400 -18.55 -14.47 -2.16
CA VAL A 400 -17.45 -14.96 -2.97
C VAL A 400 -16.96 -13.83 -3.85
N GLN A 401 -15.65 -13.60 -3.87
CA GLN A 401 -15.02 -12.57 -4.67
C GLN A 401 -13.92 -13.15 -5.54
N THR A 402 -13.81 -12.68 -6.77
CA THR A 402 -12.64 -12.92 -7.63
C THR A 402 -11.97 -11.59 -7.95
N GLN A 403 -10.66 -11.63 -8.09
CA GLN A 403 -9.84 -10.48 -8.46
C GLN A 403 -8.90 -10.86 -9.59
N LEU A 404 -8.80 -9.98 -10.57
CA LEU A 404 -7.77 -9.97 -11.59
C LEU A 404 -7.02 -8.63 -11.51
N TRP A 405 -5.71 -8.71 -11.43
CA TRP A 405 -4.81 -7.56 -11.40
C TRP A 405 -3.58 -7.83 -12.28
N PHE A 406 -3.29 -6.92 -13.20
CA PHE A 406 -2.03 -6.90 -13.93
C PHE A 406 -1.59 -5.48 -14.25
#